data_AF-A0A804U9X1-F1
#
_entry.id   AF-A0A804U9X1-F1
#
_cell.length_a   1.000
_cell.length_b   1.000
_cell.length_c   1.000
_cell.angle_alpha   90.00
_cell.angle_beta   90.00
_cell.angle_gamma   90.00
#
_symmetry.space_group_name_H-M   'P 1'
#
loop_
_entity.id
_entity.type
_entity.pdbx_description
1 polymer ?
#
loop_
_entity_poly.entity_id
_entity_poly.type
_entity_poly.pdbx_seq_one_letter_code
_entity_poly.pdbx_strand_id
1 'polypeptide(L)'
;MIEAYLRANKMFVDKHELEMERVFSSYLEMDLSEVEPCVLGPKRPHDRVPLKEMKSDWHACLDNEVGFKGYAVPKEQQGKVVKFDFHGRPAEIKHGSVVLAAICSSTNTSNPSVMIGAGLVAKKAYELGLEVKPWVKTSLTPGSVVAIEYLKHSGLQDYLN
;
A
#
# COMPACT_ATOMS: atom_id res chain seq x y z
N MET A 1 -10.34 32.45 -14.25
CA MET A 1 -9.01 33.00 -14.63
C MET A 1 -8.07 31.90 -15.12
N ILE A 2 -7.76 30.86 -14.33
CA ILE A 2 -6.83 29.77 -14.72
C ILE A 2 -7.26 29.06 -16.00
N GLU A 3 -8.49 28.57 -16.04
CA GLU A 3 -9.00 27.88 -17.23
C GLU A 3 -8.97 28.78 -18.48
N ALA A 4 -9.47 30.01 -18.38
CA ALA A 4 -9.46 30.96 -19.48
C ALA A 4 -8.03 31.22 -20.00
N TYR A 5 -7.05 31.36 -19.10
CA TYR A 5 -5.63 31.49 -19.45
C TYR A 5 -5.11 30.24 -20.18
N LEU A 6 -5.37 29.04 -19.65
CA LEU A 6 -4.91 27.79 -20.26
C LEU A 6 -5.55 27.56 -21.64
N ARG A 7 -6.85 27.86 -21.80
CA ARG A 7 -7.55 27.78 -23.08
C ARG A 7 -6.99 28.79 -24.09
N ALA A 8 -6.81 30.04 -23.69
CA ALA A 8 -6.23 31.09 -24.55
C ALA A 8 -4.82 30.74 -25.04
N ASN A 9 -4.04 30.00 -24.24
CA ASN A 9 -2.69 29.57 -24.59
C ASN A 9 -2.60 28.11 -25.08
N LYS A 10 -3.72 27.45 -25.42
CA LYS A 10 -3.76 26.06 -25.92
C LYS A 10 -3.08 25.02 -25.01
N MET A 11 -3.06 25.29 -23.71
CA MET A 11 -2.52 24.40 -22.67
C MET A 11 -3.61 23.68 -21.87
N PHE A 12 -4.88 24.02 -22.12
CA PHE A 12 -6.01 23.31 -21.51
C PHE A 12 -6.25 22.00 -22.25
N VAL A 13 -6.37 20.90 -21.49
CA VAL A 13 -6.60 19.56 -22.03
C VAL A 13 -8.03 19.17 -21.75
N ASP A 14 -8.85 19.05 -22.80
CA ASP A 14 -10.15 18.42 -22.70
C ASP A 14 -10.05 16.94 -23.09
N LYS A 15 -10.40 16.06 -22.15
CA LYS A 15 -10.38 14.60 -22.34
C LYS A 15 -11.53 14.09 -23.22
N HIS A 16 -12.51 14.94 -23.52
CA HIS A 16 -13.67 14.60 -24.35
C HIS A 16 -13.59 15.18 -25.76
N GLU A 17 -12.66 16.09 -26.02
CA GLU A 17 -12.35 16.52 -27.39
C GLU A 17 -11.46 15.47 -28.06
N LEU A 18 -11.72 15.18 -29.34
CA LEU A 18 -10.84 14.35 -30.18
C LEU A 18 -9.43 14.93 -30.06
N GLU A 19 -8.51 14.16 -29.48
CA GLU A 19 -7.17 14.62 -29.17
C GLU A 19 -6.58 15.32 -30.40
N MET A 20 -6.24 16.61 -30.29
CA MET A 20 -5.22 17.16 -31.17
C MET A 20 -4.02 16.23 -31.02
N GLU A 21 -3.68 15.51 -32.09
CA GLU A 21 -2.74 14.40 -32.10
C GLU A 21 -1.38 14.89 -31.58
N ARG A 22 -1.13 14.68 -30.29
CA ARG A 22 0.13 15.05 -29.65
C ARG A 22 1.16 14.08 -30.15
N VAL A 23 2.16 14.57 -30.88
CA VAL A 23 3.23 13.72 -31.40
C VAL A 23 4.24 13.46 -30.29
N PHE A 24 4.17 12.27 -29.71
CA PHE A 24 5.19 11.76 -28.78
C PHE A 24 6.24 10.91 -29.52
N SER A 25 7.45 10.81 -28.96
CA SER A 25 8.52 9.97 -29.51
C SER A 25 8.21 8.47 -29.45
N SER A 26 7.38 8.07 -28.48
CA SER A 26 6.89 6.71 -28.29
C SER A 26 5.59 6.73 -27.49
N TYR A 27 4.82 5.65 -27.60
CA TYR A 27 3.56 5.45 -26.89
C TYR A 27 3.64 4.18 -26.05
N LEU A 28 3.05 4.23 -24.87
CA LEU A 28 2.84 3.07 -24.00
C LEU A 28 1.35 3.03 -23.68
N GLU A 29 0.77 1.83 -23.74
CA GLU A 29 -0.64 1.60 -23.48
C GLU A 29 -0.79 0.76 -22.20
N MET A 30 -1.84 1.04 -21.44
CA MET A 30 -2.21 0.29 -20.23
C MET A 30 -3.72 0.24 -20.13
N ASP A 31 -4.29 -0.96 -20.25
CA ASP A 31 -5.71 -1.17 -19.98
C ASP A 31 -5.94 -1.20 -18.47
N LEU A 32 -6.74 -0.26 -17.97
CA LEU A 32 -7.11 -0.18 -16.56
C LEU A 32 -7.98 -1.37 -16.10
N SER A 33 -8.60 -2.09 -17.03
CA SER A 33 -9.39 -3.29 -16.73
C SER A 33 -8.51 -4.48 -16.30
N GLU A 34 -7.23 -4.49 -16.69
CA GLU A 34 -6.26 -5.52 -16.35
C GLU A 34 -5.55 -5.27 -15.01
N VAL A 35 -5.77 -4.10 -14.40
CA VAL A 35 -5.13 -3.73 -13.13
C VAL A 35 -5.71 -4.54 -11.98
N GLU A 36 -4.87 -5.37 -11.36
CA GLU A 36 -5.19 -6.11 -10.15
C GLU A 36 -4.44 -5.59 -8.91
N PRO A 37 -4.98 -5.79 -7.69
CA PRO A 37 -4.29 -5.45 -6.45
C PRO A 37 -2.93 -6.14 -6.37
N CYS A 38 -1.89 -5.38 -6.04
CA CYS A 38 -0.52 -5.87 -5.93
C CYS A 38 0.25 -5.19 -4.80
N VAL A 39 1.35 -5.81 -4.38
CA VAL A 39 2.37 -5.24 -3.51
C VAL A 39 3.70 -5.17 -4.25
N LEU A 40 4.63 -4.35 -3.75
CA LEU A 40 5.96 -4.17 -4.34
C LEU A 40 7.02 -4.63 -3.35
N GLY A 41 7.97 -5.44 -3.80
CA GLY A 41 9.08 -5.90 -2.97
C GLY A 41 9.54 -7.33 -3.25
N PRO A 42 10.35 -7.92 -2.35
CA PRO A 42 10.63 -7.43 -1.01
C PRO A 42 11.73 -6.36 -0.92
N LYS A 43 12.57 -6.19 -1.96
CA LYS A 43 13.78 -5.36 -1.87
C LYS A 43 13.82 -4.16 -2.83
N ARG A 44 12.96 -4.10 -3.85
CA ARG A 44 12.92 -2.99 -4.83
C ARG A 44 11.48 -2.58 -5.17
N PRO A 45 11.25 -1.31 -5.53
CA PRO A 45 9.91 -0.82 -5.82
C PRO A 45 9.32 -1.35 -7.14
N HIS A 46 10.12 -1.72 -8.13
CA HIS A 46 9.60 -2.29 -9.38
C HIS A 46 9.32 -3.80 -9.32
N ASP A 47 9.59 -4.44 -8.18
CA ASP A 47 9.31 -5.87 -7.99
C ASP A 47 7.82 -6.10 -7.67
N ARG A 48 6.96 -5.98 -8.69
CA ARG A 48 5.51 -6.17 -8.57
C ARG A 48 5.15 -7.62 -8.24
N VAL A 49 4.25 -7.80 -7.27
CA VAL A 49 3.68 -9.09 -6.86
C VAL A 49 2.16 -8.95 -6.77
N PRO A 50 1.38 -9.65 -7.61
CA PRO A 50 -0.06 -9.73 -7.43
C PRO A 50 -0.41 -10.15 -6.00
N LEU A 51 -1.40 -9.50 -5.38
CA LEU A 51 -1.71 -9.73 -3.97
C LEU A 51 -2.10 -11.20 -3.70
N LYS A 52 -2.78 -11.83 -4.66
CA LYS A 52 -3.14 -13.26 -4.65
C LYS A 52 -1.92 -14.20 -4.63
N GLU A 53 -0.77 -13.75 -5.12
CA GLU A 53 0.49 -14.51 -5.20
C GLU A 53 1.48 -14.16 -4.09
N MET A 54 1.16 -13.20 -3.23
CA MET A 54 2.09 -12.71 -2.19
C MET A 54 2.60 -13.85 -1.29
N LYS A 55 1.74 -14.79 -0.92
CA LYS A 55 2.14 -15.93 -0.09
C LYS A 55 3.13 -16.86 -0.82
N SER A 56 2.86 -17.21 -2.07
CA SER A 56 3.75 -18.06 -2.87
C SER A 56 5.07 -17.36 -3.20
N ASP A 57 5.04 -16.07 -3.56
CA ASP A 57 6.23 -15.26 -3.81
C ASP A 57 7.09 -15.15 -2.54
N TRP A 58 6.48 -14.95 -1.37
CA TRP A 58 7.20 -14.93 -0.09
C TRP A 58 7.90 -16.27 0.21
N HIS A 59 7.21 -17.39 0.02
CA HIS A 59 7.82 -18.71 0.25
C HIS A 59 8.97 -18.98 -0.73
N ALA A 60 8.83 -18.62 -2.01
CA ALA A 60 9.93 -18.69 -2.97
C ALA A 60 11.10 -17.79 -2.57
N CYS A 61 10.83 -16.59 -2.05
CA CYS A 61 11.88 -15.70 -1.56
C CYS A 61 12.68 -16.29 -0.39
N LEU A 62 12.08 -17.13 0.46
CA LEU A 62 12.84 -17.81 1.52
C LEU A 62 13.86 -18.80 0.93
N ASP A 63 13.53 -19.46 -0.17
CA ASP A 63 14.37 -20.48 -0.82
C ASP A 63 15.48 -19.90 -1.69
N ASN A 64 15.12 -18.89 -2.50
CA ASN A 64 16.01 -18.34 -3.51
C ASN A 64 17.33 -17.85 -2.92
N GLU A 65 18.41 -17.97 -3.71
CA GLU A 65 19.72 -17.42 -3.38
C GLU A 65 19.64 -15.93 -3.01
N VAL A 66 20.60 -15.47 -2.21
CA VAL A 66 20.62 -14.09 -1.74
C VAL A 66 20.62 -13.13 -2.93
N GLY A 67 19.51 -12.42 -3.09
CA GLY A 67 19.28 -11.51 -4.20
C GLY A 67 18.04 -10.64 -3.96
N PHE A 68 17.54 -9.94 -4.97
CA PHE A 68 16.38 -9.05 -4.80
C PHE A 68 15.10 -9.79 -4.37
N LYS A 69 14.99 -11.06 -4.78
CA LYS A 69 13.87 -11.97 -4.52
C LYS A 69 14.31 -13.22 -3.76
N GLY A 70 15.31 -13.10 -2.89
CA GLY A 70 15.86 -14.26 -2.18
C GLY A 70 16.58 -13.94 -0.88
N TYR A 71 16.45 -14.85 0.07
CA TYR A 71 17.03 -14.79 1.41
C TYR A 71 17.91 -15.99 1.77
N ALA A 72 17.90 -17.07 0.96
CA ALA A 72 18.64 -18.30 1.18
C ALA A 72 18.48 -18.88 2.59
N VAL A 73 17.25 -18.91 3.12
CA VAL A 73 16.94 -19.48 4.43
C VAL A 73 16.89 -21.01 4.30
N PRO A 74 17.73 -21.77 5.04
CA PRO A 74 17.69 -23.22 5.00
C PRO A 74 16.30 -23.77 5.31
N LYS A 75 15.86 -24.81 4.59
CA LYS A 75 14.50 -25.37 4.67
C LYS A 75 14.07 -25.70 6.10
N GLU A 76 15.01 -26.22 6.89
CA GLU A 76 14.82 -26.57 8.30
C GLU A 76 14.59 -25.36 9.22
N GLN A 77 14.98 -24.15 8.79
CA GLN A 77 14.78 -22.91 9.55
C GLN A 77 13.55 -22.12 9.12
N GLN A 78 12.94 -22.41 7.96
CA GLN A 78 11.81 -21.62 7.44
C GLN A 78 10.56 -21.72 8.33
N GLY A 79 10.39 -22.82 9.06
CA GLY A 79 9.32 -23.02 10.03
C GLY A 79 9.61 -22.44 11.42
N LYS A 80 10.75 -21.77 11.63
CA LYS A 80 11.17 -21.30 12.94
C LYS A 80 10.18 -20.27 13.52
N VAL A 81 9.76 -20.54 14.75
CA VAL A 81 8.96 -19.63 15.58
C VAL A 81 9.78 -19.25 16.80
N VAL A 82 9.87 -17.97 17.10
CA VAL A 82 10.53 -17.43 18.29
C VAL A 82 9.46 -16.82 19.18
N LYS A 83 9.40 -17.30 20.44
CA LYS A 83 8.51 -16.75 21.46
C LYS A 83 9.21 -15.64 22.23
N PHE A 84 8.46 -14.63 22.63
CA PHE A 84 8.94 -13.49 23.43
C PHE A 84 7.85 -12.96 24.34
N ASP A 85 8.25 -12.16 25.33
CA ASP A 85 7.32 -11.41 26.18
C ASP A 85 7.19 -9.97 25.66
N PHE A 86 5.96 -9.50 25.51
CA PHE A 86 5.65 -8.12 25.16
C PHE A 86 4.81 -7.49 26.27
N HIS A 87 5.46 -6.80 27.21
CA HIS A 87 4.81 -6.16 28.36
C HIS A 87 3.94 -7.13 29.19
N GLY A 88 4.48 -8.32 29.51
CA GLY A 88 3.78 -9.36 30.26
C GLY A 88 2.82 -10.20 29.42
N ARG A 89 2.76 -9.99 28.10
CA ARG A 89 1.95 -10.78 27.16
C ARG A 89 2.84 -11.71 26.35
N PRO A 90 2.61 -13.05 26.40
CA PRO A 90 3.31 -13.98 25.53
C PRO A 90 3.00 -13.69 24.06
N ALA A 91 4.04 -13.63 23.24
CA ALA A 91 3.97 -13.34 21.82
C ALA A 91 4.88 -14.29 21.03
N GLU A 92 4.64 -14.37 19.72
CA GLU A 92 5.46 -15.16 18.82
C GLU A 92 5.70 -14.45 17.49
N ILE A 93 6.89 -14.66 16.94
CA ILE A 93 7.31 -14.19 15.63
C ILE A 93 7.88 -15.34 14.80
N LYS A 94 7.57 -15.32 13.51
CA LYS A 94 8.07 -16.25 12.49
C LYS A 94 8.40 -15.52 11.19
N HIS A 95 9.02 -16.20 10.24
CA HIS A 95 9.22 -15.67 8.89
C HIS A 95 7.91 -15.15 8.28
N GLY A 96 7.93 -13.91 7.79
CA GLY A 96 6.78 -13.24 7.20
C GLY A 96 5.88 -12.52 8.21
N SER A 97 6.23 -12.49 9.50
CA SER A 97 5.48 -11.71 10.47
C SER A 97 5.63 -10.22 10.21
N VAL A 98 4.50 -9.52 10.14
CA VAL A 98 4.47 -8.06 10.06
C VAL A 98 4.83 -7.49 11.43
N VAL A 99 5.91 -6.70 11.50
CA VAL A 99 6.34 -6.00 12.73
C VAL A 99 6.16 -4.48 12.64
N LEU A 100 5.97 -3.97 11.43
CA LEU A 100 5.74 -2.56 11.12
C LEU A 100 4.62 -2.49 10.09
N ALA A 101 3.58 -1.71 10.37
CA ALA A 101 2.47 -1.43 9.46
C ALA A 101 2.23 0.08 9.44
N ALA A 102 2.80 0.76 8.45
CA ALA A 102 2.76 2.21 8.35
C ALA A 102 1.89 2.67 7.17
N ILE A 103 0.85 3.44 7.46
CA ILE A 103 0.13 4.23 6.45
C ILE A 103 0.87 5.57 6.33
N CYS A 104 1.79 5.65 5.38
CA CYS A 104 2.66 6.81 5.17
C CYS A 104 2.87 7.13 3.69
N SER A 105 3.77 8.08 3.40
CA SER A 105 4.10 8.63 2.07
C SER A 105 3.04 9.55 1.47
N SER A 106 3.49 10.69 0.93
CA SER A 106 2.64 11.62 0.19
C SER A 106 1.95 10.97 -1.01
N THR A 107 2.52 9.93 -1.61
CA THR A 107 1.94 9.22 -2.77
C THR A 107 0.53 8.71 -2.48
N ASN A 108 0.30 8.14 -1.30
CA ASN A 108 -0.99 7.56 -0.92
C ASN A 108 -1.78 8.48 0.01
N THR A 109 -1.10 9.15 0.94
CA THR A 109 -1.77 9.96 1.97
C THR A 109 -2.23 11.33 1.47
N SER A 110 -1.89 11.72 0.24
CA SER A 110 -2.51 12.87 -0.44
C SER A 110 -3.78 12.52 -1.21
N ASN A 111 -4.13 11.23 -1.33
CA ASN A 111 -5.30 10.75 -2.04
C ASN A 111 -6.45 10.43 -1.05
N PRO A 112 -7.50 11.26 -0.96
CA PRO A 112 -8.59 11.04 0.00
C PRO A 112 -9.30 9.71 -0.18
N SER A 113 -9.44 9.23 -1.42
CA SER A 113 -10.19 8.01 -1.72
C SER A 113 -9.56 6.78 -1.06
N VAL A 114 -8.24 6.64 -1.14
CA VAL A 114 -7.55 5.50 -0.51
C VAL A 114 -7.48 5.62 1.01
N MET A 115 -7.41 6.85 1.55
CA MET A 115 -7.44 7.08 2.99
C MET A 115 -8.80 6.75 3.60
N ILE A 116 -9.89 7.21 2.97
CA ILE A 116 -11.26 6.82 3.36
C ILE A 116 -11.44 5.30 3.20
N GLY A 117 -10.94 4.71 2.11
CA GLY A 117 -10.94 3.25 1.92
C GLY A 117 -10.29 2.49 3.06
N ALA A 118 -9.12 2.93 3.52
CA ALA A 118 -8.43 2.35 4.68
C ALA A 118 -9.26 2.48 5.97
N GLY A 119 -9.87 3.64 6.21
CA GLY A 119 -10.74 3.86 7.36
C GLY A 119 -11.99 2.97 7.34
N LEU A 120 -12.60 2.75 6.16
CA LEU A 120 -13.75 1.86 6.01
C LEU A 120 -13.39 0.40 6.28
N VAL A 121 -12.22 -0.06 5.82
CA VAL A 121 -11.70 -1.39 6.14
C VAL A 121 -11.49 -1.52 7.65
N ALA A 122 -10.88 -0.52 8.28
CA ALA A 122 -10.62 -0.51 9.72
C ALA A 122 -11.92 -0.55 10.54
N LYS A 123 -12.90 0.27 10.17
CA LYS A 123 -14.24 0.24 10.77
C LYS A 123 -14.87 -1.14 10.66
N LYS A 124 -14.79 -1.77 9.48
CA LYS A 124 -15.38 -3.10 9.30
C LYS A 124 -14.66 -4.17 10.11
N ALA A 125 -13.33 -4.09 10.22
CA ALA A 125 -12.54 -4.99 11.05
C ALA A 125 -12.92 -4.84 12.53
N TYR A 126 -13.06 -3.61 13.02
CA TYR A 126 -13.50 -3.32 14.38
C TYR A 126 -14.90 -3.88 14.67
N GLU A 127 -15.86 -3.68 13.77
CA GLU A 127 -17.22 -4.23 13.88
C GLU A 127 -17.23 -5.78 13.94
N LEU A 128 -16.20 -6.43 13.39
CA LEU A 128 -16.02 -7.88 13.43
C LEU A 128 -15.19 -8.35 14.64
N GLY A 129 -14.78 -7.46 15.55
CA GLY A 129 -13.97 -7.77 16.72
C GLY A 129 -12.51 -8.14 16.39
N LEU A 130 -12.02 -7.72 15.22
CA LEU A 130 -10.62 -7.93 14.84
C LEU A 130 -9.74 -6.85 15.47
N GLU A 131 -8.59 -7.29 15.99
CA GLU A 131 -7.60 -6.41 16.61
C GLU A 131 -6.22 -6.62 15.98
N VAL A 132 -5.41 -5.55 16.01
CA VAL A 132 -4.00 -5.64 15.65
C VAL A 132 -3.21 -6.19 16.84
N LYS A 133 -2.28 -7.10 16.56
CA LYS A 133 -1.36 -7.64 17.59
C LYS A 133 -0.57 -6.50 18.25
N PRO A 134 -0.49 -6.42 19.59
CA PRO A 134 0.12 -5.28 20.29
C PRO A 134 1.60 -5.02 19.94
N TRP A 135 2.34 -6.04 19.52
CA TRP A 135 3.75 -5.94 19.15
C TRP A 135 3.98 -5.47 17.71
N VAL A 136 2.92 -5.22 16.94
CA VAL A 136 3.01 -4.61 15.61
C VAL A 136 3.09 -3.11 15.79
N LYS A 137 4.18 -2.49 15.34
CA LYS A 137 4.32 -1.05 15.34
C LYS A 137 3.45 -0.47 14.22
N THR A 138 2.28 0.02 14.56
CA THR A 138 1.40 0.74 13.63
C THR A 138 1.72 2.23 13.63
N SER A 139 1.54 2.89 12.49
CA SER A 139 1.63 4.35 12.41
C SER A 139 0.80 4.89 11.25
N LEU A 140 0.12 6.00 11.49
CA LEU A 140 -0.57 6.80 10.48
C LEU A 140 0.12 8.16 10.38
N THR A 141 0.80 8.42 9.26
CA THR A 141 1.50 9.69 9.00
C THR A 141 0.90 10.36 7.77
N PRO A 142 -0.11 11.21 7.93
CA PRO A 142 -0.80 11.86 6.83
C PRO A 142 0.11 12.89 6.15
N GLY A 143 0.25 12.79 4.83
CA GLY A 143 1.05 13.72 4.02
C GLY A 143 0.29 14.98 3.58
N SER A 144 -0.98 15.12 3.97
CA SER A 144 -1.81 16.28 3.70
C SER A 144 -2.79 16.51 4.87
N VAL A 145 -2.96 17.78 5.25
CA VAL A 145 -3.97 18.19 6.23
C VAL A 145 -5.38 17.80 5.75
N VAL A 146 -5.62 17.92 4.45
CA VAL A 146 -6.93 17.61 3.84
C VAL A 146 -7.32 16.15 4.04
N ALA A 147 -6.37 15.22 3.89
CA ALA A 147 -6.66 13.80 4.09
C ALA A 147 -7.06 13.47 5.54
N ILE A 148 -6.46 14.15 6.53
CA ILE A 148 -6.86 14.02 7.93
C ILE A 148 -8.28 14.54 8.13
N GLU A 149 -8.58 15.71 7.57
CA GLU A 149 -9.90 16.31 7.74
C GLU A 149 -11.02 15.42 7.17
N TYR A 150 -10.78 14.73 6.05
CA TYR A 150 -11.70 13.72 5.55
C TYR A 150 -11.92 12.57 6.55
N LEU A 151 -10.85 12.04 7.16
CA LEU A 151 -10.96 10.97 8.16
C LEU A 151 -11.71 11.43 9.43
N LYS A 152 -11.47 12.66 9.88
CA LYS A 152 -12.19 13.27 11.02
C LYS A 152 -13.67 13.44 10.72
N HIS A 153 -14.00 14.12 9.61
CA HIS A 153 -15.39 14.44 9.27
C HIS A 153 -16.22 13.20 8.92
N SER A 154 -15.58 12.12 8.47
CA SER A 154 -16.24 10.83 8.26
C SER A 154 -16.37 9.98 9.52
N GLY A 155 -15.73 10.38 10.64
CA GLY A 155 -15.67 9.58 11.87
C GLY A 155 -14.82 8.31 11.74
N LEU A 156 -13.99 8.20 10.69
CA LEU A 156 -13.19 7.01 10.43
C LEU A 156 -11.85 7.01 11.17
N GLN A 157 -11.39 8.17 11.63
CA GLN A 157 -10.10 8.27 12.32
C GLN A 157 -10.02 7.42 13.59
N ASP A 158 -11.13 7.27 14.31
CA ASP A 158 -11.19 6.52 15.58
C ASP A 158 -10.96 5.01 15.39
N TYR A 159 -11.15 4.49 14.18
CA TYR A 159 -10.93 3.07 13.87
C TYR A 159 -9.50 2.78 13.39
N LEU A 160 -8.70 3.81 13.08
CA LEU A 160 -7.34 3.66 12.55
C LEU A 160 -6.25 3.70 13.65
N ASN A 161 -6.61 4.07 14.88
CA ASN A 161 -5.68 4.26 15.99
C ASN A 161 -5.82 3.16 17.04
#